data_AF-A0A5K4FB53-F1
#
_entry.id   AF-A0A5K4FB53-F1
#
_cell.length_a   1.000
_cell.length_b   1.000
_cell.length_c   1.000
_cell.angle_alpha   90.00
_cell.angle_beta   90.00
_cell.angle_gamma   90.00
#
_symmetry.space_group_name_H-M   'P 1'
#
loop_
_entity.id
_entity.type
_entity.pdbx_description
1 polymer ?
#
loop_
_entity_poly.entity_id
_entity_poly.type
_entity_poly.pdbx_seq_one_letter_code
_entity_poly.pdbx_strand_id
1 'polypeptide(L)'
;MVLSLQLLERGISSINHDTLRNQLLIHLLKNYGMPIVRQLCDHISYEFGIPWPGSTTSKNGPLKTNSSDSTQNNNVKSNITESLSIESYHRLIELLKHTNLPDAVSISSAIQQVLDSFKVGQNNLTSLDTFYTPIKNLSVDILGLTISVFHPPNSHNNKRERDERLKANELAIQVEMQLKESVCNAKINNDLLKVATTATLAATCLFAQIINGWPVTAPGKCVPELIDWLFEALKSKTELESNSNAKSNSHVTALKILQASNVLDDLSKVANYISEKVRSGNVFDEESDIQAYLKHILDVGIQCRRQLYA
;
A
#
# COMPACT_ATOMS: atom_id res chain seq x y z
N MET A 1 4.30 8.89 2.52
CA MET A 1 4.28 7.41 2.42
C MET A 1 4.10 6.72 3.77
N VAL A 2 4.80 7.14 4.83
CA VAL A 2 4.65 6.53 6.18
C VAL A 2 3.19 6.50 6.66
N LEU A 3 2.43 7.58 6.45
CA LEU A 3 1.00 7.62 6.81
C LEU A 3 0.20 6.53 6.07
N SER A 4 0.43 6.34 4.77
CA SER A 4 -0.22 5.28 4.00
C SER A 4 0.12 3.89 4.56
N LEU A 5 1.39 3.66 4.90
CA LEU A 5 1.86 2.40 5.49
C LEU A 5 1.11 2.09 6.80
N GLN A 6 0.99 3.07 7.70
CA GLN A 6 0.24 2.91 8.96
C GLN A 6 -1.26 2.69 8.77
N LEU A 7 -1.88 3.38 7.81
CA LEU A 7 -3.30 3.20 7.51
C LEU A 7 -3.59 1.81 6.93
N LEU A 8 -2.72 1.32 6.05
CA LEU A 8 -2.80 -0.02 5.48
C LEU A 8 -2.58 -1.09 6.55
N GLU A 9 -1.61 -0.89 7.44
CA GLU A 9 -1.39 -1.78 8.58
C GLU A 9 -2.64 -1.83 9.47
N ARG A 10 -3.22 -0.68 9.81
CA ARG A 10 -4.45 -0.63 10.63
C ARG A 10 -5.60 -1.40 10.00
N GLY A 11 -5.76 -1.31 8.67
CA GLY A 11 -6.74 -2.10 7.93
C GLY A 11 -6.44 -3.61 8.00
N ILE A 12 -5.19 -4.00 7.77
CA ILE A 12 -4.75 -5.41 7.84
C ILE A 12 -4.88 -5.98 9.26
N SER A 13 -4.54 -5.21 10.29
CA SER A 13 -4.66 -5.63 11.69
C SER A 13 -6.11 -5.87 12.14
N SER A 14 -7.09 -5.36 11.38
CA SER A 14 -8.51 -5.61 11.62
C SER A 14 -8.99 -6.98 11.10
N ILE A 15 -8.15 -7.69 10.33
CA ILE A 15 -8.43 -9.04 9.83
C ILE A 15 -8.17 -10.06 10.96
N ASN A 16 -9.18 -10.86 11.27
CA ASN A 16 -9.19 -11.85 12.36
C ASN A 16 -8.62 -13.22 11.97
N HIS A 17 -8.11 -13.38 10.74
CA HIS A 17 -7.39 -14.56 10.28
C HIS A 17 -5.89 -14.35 10.46
N ASP A 18 -5.28 -14.98 11.47
CA ASP A 18 -3.89 -14.73 11.86
C ASP A 18 -2.88 -14.99 10.72
N THR A 19 -3.00 -16.13 10.04
CA THR A 19 -2.12 -16.50 8.93
C THR A 19 -2.22 -15.49 7.78
N LEU A 20 -3.45 -15.16 7.37
CA LEU A 20 -3.71 -14.19 6.31
C LEU A 20 -3.17 -12.82 6.69
N ARG A 21 -3.47 -12.34 7.91
CA ARG A 21 -2.96 -11.07 8.44
C ARG A 21 -1.43 -11.00 8.36
N ASN A 22 -0.73 -12.05 8.79
CA ASN A 22 0.73 -12.08 8.75
C ASN A 22 1.27 -12.03 7.30
N GLN A 23 0.64 -12.76 6.37
CA GLN A 23 1.02 -12.69 4.94
C GLN A 23 0.82 -11.28 4.35
N LEU A 24 -0.27 -10.61 4.72
CA LEU A 24 -0.57 -9.24 4.28
C LEU A 24 0.40 -8.23 4.89
N LEU A 25 0.78 -8.37 6.16
CA LEU A 25 1.79 -7.53 6.80
C LEU A 25 3.17 -7.67 6.13
N ILE A 26 3.58 -8.90 5.79
CA ILE A 26 4.83 -9.13 5.05
C ILE A 26 4.76 -8.48 3.65
N HIS A 27 3.62 -8.62 2.96
CA HIS A 27 3.40 -7.95 1.67
C HIS A 27 3.47 -6.43 1.80
N LEU A 28 2.86 -5.87 2.85
CA LEU A 28 2.85 -4.44 3.13
C LEU A 28 4.28 -3.93 3.39
N LEU A 29 5.05 -4.62 4.24
CA LEU A 29 6.45 -4.29 4.53
C LEU A 29 7.30 -4.30 3.25
N LYS A 30 7.13 -5.30 2.38
CA LYS A 30 7.88 -5.40 1.12
C LYS A 30 7.52 -4.30 0.11
N ASN A 31 6.23 -4.02 -0.09
CA ASN A 31 5.77 -3.12 -1.16
C ASN A 31 5.67 -1.66 -0.75
N TYR A 32 5.63 -1.36 0.54
CA TYR A 32 5.47 0.02 1.04
C TYR A 32 6.60 0.40 2.01
N GLY A 33 7.09 -0.54 2.82
CA GLY A 33 8.23 -0.32 3.71
C GLY A 33 9.53 -0.07 2.96
N MET A 34 9.93 -0.98 2.06
CA MET A 34 11.19 -0.80 1.30
C MET A 34 11.25 0.47 0.45
N PRO A 35 10.17 0.88 -0.24
CA PRO A 35 10.15 2.17 -0.91
C PRO A 35 10.41 3.38 0.01
N ILE A 36 10.00 3.34 1.28
CA ILE A 36 10.33 4.40 2.25
C ILE A 36 11.83 4.38 2.55
N VAL A 37 12.40 3.20 2.81
CA VAL A 37 13.85 3.04 3.03
C VAL A 37 14.61 3.57 1.82
N ARG A 38 14.14 3.24 0.61
CA ARG A 38 14.73 3.69 -0.64
C ARG A 38 14.77 5.21 -0.72
N GLN A 39 13.65 5.89 -0.48
CA GLN A 39 13.59 7.35 -0.55
C GLN A 39 14.52 8.02 0.46
N LEU A 40 14.60 7.48 1.68
CA LEU A 40 15.55 7.99 2.68
C LEU A 40 16.99 7.82 2.19
N CYS A 41 17.33 6.66 1.63
CA CYS A 41 18.67 6.39 1.14
C CYS A 41 19.00 7.23 -0.11
N ASP A 42 18.03 7.49 -1.00
CA ASP A 42 18.19 8.41 -2.15
C ASP A 42 18.52 9.81 -1.67
N HIS A 43 17.80 10.31 -0.65
CA HIS A 43 18.05 11.60 -0.03
C HIS A 43 19.46 11.65 0.59
N ILE A 44 19.84 10.64 1.38
CA ILE A 44 21.18 10.54 1.97
C ILE A 44 22.28 10.54 0.89
N SER A 45 22.09 9.75 -0.19
CA SER A 45 23.07 9.69 -1.27
C SER A 45 23.27 11.05 -1.94
N TYR A 46 22.17 11.79 -2.14
CA TYR A 46 22.21 13.15 -2.66
C TYR A 46 22.94 14.12 -1.71
N GLU A 47 22.60 14.12 -0.42
CA GLU A 47 23.21 15.02 0.58
C GLU A 47 24.72 14.80 0.72
N PHE A 48 25.20 13.55 0.67
CA PHE A 48 26.62 13.23 0.78
C PHE A 48 27.36 13.21 -0.56
N GLY A 49 26.69 13.48 -1.68
CA GLY A 49 27.29 13.42 -3.02
C GLY A 49 27.78 12.02 -3.42
N ILE A 50 27.18 10.98 -2.85
CA ILE A 50 27.54 9.58 -3.10
C ILE A 50 26.69 9.05 -4.26
N PRO A 51 27.28 8.50 -5.33
CA PRO A 51 26.51 7.93 -6.42
C PRO A 51 25.73 6.70 -5.95
N TRP A 52 24.43 6.68 -6.28
CA TRP A 52 23.59 5.57 -5.89
C TRP A 52 24.06 4.24 -6.52
N PRO A 53 24.20 3.14 -5.74
CA PRO A 53 24.63 1.85 -6.26
C PRO A 53 23.65 1.28 -7.30
N GLY A 54 24.11 1.11 -8.53
CA GLY A 54 23.31 0.61 -9.66
C GLY A 54 22.84 1.70 -10.64
N SER A 55 23.03 2.98 -10.30
CA SER A 55 22.84 4.07 -11.25
C SER A 55 24.01 4.09 -12.22
N THR A 56 23.87 3.41 -13.36
CA THR A 56 24.69 3.70 -14.54
C THR A 56 24.25 5.04 -15.12
N THR A 57 24.52 6.13 -14.41
CA THR A 57 24.52 7.45 -15.04
C THR A 57 25.74 7.51 -15.95
N SER A 58 25.46 7.33 -17.24
CA SER A 58 26.25 7.80 -18.36
C SER A 58 27.05 9.04 -17.98
N LYS A 59 28.37 8.94 -18.10
CA LYS A 59 29.35 10.02 -18.04
C LYS A 59 28.77 11.32 -18.60
N ASN A 60 28.63 12.34 -17.77
CA ASN A 60 28.67 13.73 -18.22
C ASN A 60 29.39 14.56 -17.15
N GLY A 61 30.70 14.72 -17.39
CA GLY A 61 31.51 15.94 -17.23
C GLY A 61 31.53 16.69 -15.87
N PRO A 62 32.72 17.06 -15.36
CA PRO A 62 32.82 17.90 -14.17
C PRO A 62 32.49 19.36 -14.55
N LEU A 63 31.39 19.92 -14.02
CA LEU A 63 31.10 21.34 -14.16
C LEU A 63 31.60 22.10 -12.93
N LYS A 64 32.77 22.72 -13.11
CA LYS A 64 33.17 23.92 -12.39
C LYS A 64 32.37 25.13 -12.91
N THR A 65 32.11 26.05 -11.96
CA THR A 65 31.92 27.51 -12.08
C THR A 65 30.58 28.09 -12.55
N ASN A 66 29.89 28.64 -11.53
CA ASN A 66 29.40 30.02 -11.40
C ASN A 66 28.01 30.43 -11.93
N SER A 67 27.24 30.92 -10.95
CA SER A 67 26.35 32.10 -11.00
C SER A 67 24.85 31.89 -11.23
N SER A 68 24.11 32.26 -10.18
CA SER A 68 22.82 32.96 -10.10
C SER A 68 21.51 32.27 -10.52
N ASP A 69 20.74 32.02 -9.46
CA ASP A 69 19.31 32.27 -9.29
C ASP A 69 18.22 31.48 -10.04
N SER A 70 17.24 31.12 -9.21
CA SER A 70 15.82 30.87 -9.46
C SER A 70 15.36 29.42 -9.74
N THR A 71 14.79 28.83 -8.67
CA THR A 71 13.44 28.23 -8.71
C THR A 71 13.19 27.08 -9.70
N GLN A 72 13.88 25.95 -9.52
CA GLN A 72 13.40 24.64 -9.97
C GLN A 72 13.68 23.62 -8.85
N ASN A 73 12.74 23.32 -7.96
CA ASN A 73 11.73 22.28 -8.16
C ASN A 73 12.25 21.03 -8.90
N ASN A 74 13.42 20.53 -8.50
CA ASN A 74 13.89 19.22 -8.90
C ASN A 74 13.18 18.13 -8.09
N ASN A 75 11.99 17.78 -8.58
CA ASN A 75 11.43 16.44 -8.44
C ASN A 75 12.47 15.44 -8.96
N VAL A 76 13.33 14.93 -8.08
CA VAL A 76 13.97 13.63 -8.28
C VAL A 76 12.85 12.60 -8.11
N LYS A 77 12.01 12.46 -9.15
CA LYS A 77 11.18 11.28 -9.33
C LYS A 77 12.14 10.16 -9.72
N SER A 78 12.76 9.52 -8.73
CA SER A 78 13.26 8.17 -8.96
C SER A 78 12.05 7.34 -9.38
N ASN A 79 12.08 6.75 -10.57
CA ASN A 79 11.07 5.79 -10.97
C ASN A 79 11.21 4.58 -10.03
N ILE A 80 10.39 4.55 -8.96
CA ILE A 80 10.39 3.55 -7.86
C ILE A 80 9.87 2.18 -8.36
N THR A 81 10.16 1.80 -9.59
CA THR A 81 9.68 0.55 -10.22
C THR A 81 10.73 -0.53 -10.28
N GLU A 82 12.01 -0.22 -10.10
CA GLU A 82 13.05 -1.25 -9.99
C GLU A 82 13.22 -1.67 -8.52
N SER A 83 12.89 -2.92 -8.21
CA SER A 83 13.20 -3.54 -6.93
C SER A 83 14.72 -3.67 -6.80
N LEU A 84 15.36 -2.69 -6.16
CA LEU A 84 16.80 -2.78 -5.92
C LEU A 84 17.12 -3.91 -4.95
N SER A 85 18.22 -4.60 -5.26
CA SER A 85 18.73 -5.70 -4.46
C SER A 85 19.26 -5.18 -3.11
N ILE A 86 19.19 -6.02 -2.07
CA ILE A 86 19.67 -5.70 -0.72
C ILE A 86 21.15 -5.28 -0.73
N GLU A 87 21.93 -5.84 -1.65
CA GLU A 87 23.35 -5.52 -1.87
C GLU A 87 23.59 -4.05 -2.22
N SER A 88 22.62 -3.39 -2.89
CA SER A 88 22.73 -1.97 -3.21
C SER A 88 22.72 -1.11 -1.94
N TYR A 89 21.92 -1.48 -0.94
CA TYR A 89 21.88 -0.77 0.34
C TYR A 89 23.17 -1.00 1.13
N HIS A 90 23.69 -2.23 1.17
CA HIS A 90 24.97 -2.51 1.82
C HIS A 90 26.12 -1.75 1.16
N ARG A 91 26.11 -1.59 -0.17
CA ARG A 91 27.12 -0.80 -0.86
C ARG A 91 27.06 0.69 -0.50
N LEU A 92 25.87 1.27 -0.33
CA LEU A 92 25.72 2.63 0.17
C LEU A 92 26.27 2.77 1.60
N ILE A 93 25.93 1.83 2.49
CA ILE A 93 26.45 1.80 3.87
C ILE A 93 27.97 1.83 3.87
N GLU A 94 28.62 1.01 3.04
CA GLU A 94 30.07 0.99 2.93
C GLU A 94 30.62 2.31 2.37
N LEU A 95 30.01 2.88 1.33
CA LEU A 95 30.44 4.18 0.79
C LEU A 95 30.35 5.30 1.84
N LEU A 96 29.28 5.34 2.64
CA LEU A 96 29.11 6.31 3.72
C LEU A 96 30.22 6.17 4.78
N LYS A 97 30.55 4.94 5.20
CA LYS A 97 31.64 4.70 6.14
C LYS A 97 32.99 5.20 5.62
N HIS A 98 33.26 5.07 4.33
CA HIS A 98 34.52 5.50 3.72
C HIS A 98 34.69 7.02 3.60
N THR A 99 33.62 7.81 3.80
CA THR A 99 33.73 9.28 3.83
C THR A 99 34.49 9.79 5.06
N ASN A 100 34.62 8.97 6.12
CA ASN A 100 35.20 9.34 7.42
C ASN A 100 34.54 10.54 8.13
N LEU A 101 33.34 10.95 7.70
CA LEU A 101 32.55 11.96 8.38
C LEU A 101 31.75 11.33 9.54
N PRO A 102 31.78 11.89 10.77
CA PRO A 102 31.04 11.33 11.91
C PRO A 102 29.54 11.12 11.63
N ASP A 103 28.92 12.08 10.94
CA ASP A 103 27.50 12.02 10.60
C ASP A 103 27.21 10.90 9.59
N ALA A 104 28.08 10.71 8.60
CA ALA A 104 27.93 9.63 7.63
C ALA A 104 28.05 8.24 8.28
N VAL A 105 28.95 8.08 9.26
CA VAL A 105 29.11 6.83 10.02
C VAL A 105 27.85 6.56 10.86
N SER A 106 27.32 7.57 11.55
CA SER A 106 26.06 7.46 12.31
C SER A 106 24.89 7.08 11.41
N ILE A 107 24.76 7.72 10.25
CA ILE A 107 23.74 7.41 9.25
C ILE A 107 23.89 5.99 8.71
N SER A 108 25.11 5.56 8.39
CA SER A 108 25.37 4.19 7.89
C SER A 108 24.90 3.12 8.89
N SER A 109 25.10 3.37 10.19
CA SER A 109 24.69 2.47 11.26
C SER A 109 23.17 2.45 11.42
N ALA A 110 22.51 3.59 11.28
CA ALA A 110 21.05 3.69 11.34
C ALA A 110 20.37 3.05 10.11
N ILE A 111 20.93 3.18 8.91
CA ILE A 111 20.44 2.44 7.73
C ILE A 111 20.56 0.93 7.99
N GLN A 112 21.67 0.45 8.55
CA GLN A 112 21.84 -0.97 8.88
C GLN A 112 20.76 -1.46 9.86
N GLN A 113 20.45 -0.68 10.91
CA GLN A 113 19.37 -1.01 11.85
C GLN A 113 17.99 -1.10 11.18
N VAL A 114 17.71 -0.23 10.20
CA VAL A 114 16.48 -0.30 9.40
C VAL A 114 16.43 -1.57 8.54
N LEU A 115 17.55 -1.97 7.94
CA LEU A 115 17.62 -3.22 7.15
C LEU A 115 17.48 -4.46 8.04
N ASP A 116 18.07 -4.43 9.23
CA ASP A 116 17.98 -5.52 10.19
C ASP A 116 16.54 -5.67 10.71
N SER A 117 15.86 -4.56 11.03
CA SER A 117 14.45 -4.61 11.44
C SER A 117 13.53 -5.10 10.32
N PHE A 118 13.82 -4.73 9.07
CA PHE A 118 13.12 -5.26 7.91
C PHE A 118 13.31 -6.78 7.78
N LYS A 119 14.53 -7.30 7.97
CA LYS A 119 14.82 -8.74 7.93
C LYS A 119 14.12 -9.49 9.07
N VAL A 120 14.10 -8.94 10.28
CA VAL A 120 13.37 -9.51 11.42
C VAL A 120 11.86 -9.55 11.12
N GLY A 121 11.32 -8.44 10.60
CA GLY A 121 9.91 -8.34 10.25
C GLY A 121 9.48 -9.43 9.26
N GLN A 122 10.27 -9.73 8.23
CA GLN A 122 9.91 -10.77 7.27
C GLN A 122 9.67 -12.17 7.86
N ASN A 123 10.25 -12.48 9.02
CA ASN A 123 10.21 -13.82 9.59
C ASN A 123 9.10 -14.01 10.64
N ASN A 124 8.62 -12.94 11.30
CA ASN A 124 7.57 -13.06 12.31
C ASN A 124 6.88 -11.71 12.60
N LEU A 125 5.91 -11.34 11.76
CA LEU A 125 5.23 -10.05 11.81
C LEU A 125 3.85 -10.15 12.46
N THR A 126 3.70 -9.59 13.66
CA THR A 126 2.39 -9.27 14.27
C THR A 126 2.06 -7.79 14.18
N SER A 127 3.06 -6.91 14.15
CA SER A 127 2.96 -5.46 13.89
C SER A 127 4.24 -4.91 13.26
N LEU A 128 4.15 -3.75 12.59
CA LEU A 128 5.28 -3.04 11.99
C LEU A 128 5.99 -2.09 12.97
N ASP A 129 5.67 -2.13 14.28
CA ASP A 129 6.27 -1.24 15.29
C ASP A 129 7.80 -1.34 15.37
N THR A 130 8.31 -2.57 15.22
CA THR A 130 9.74 -2.88 15.18
C THR A 130 10.43 -2.29 13.95
N PHE A 131 9.68 -2.06 12.87
CA PHE A 131 10.15 -1.39 11.66
C PHE A 131 10.07 0.14 11.78
N TYR A 132 8.99 0.69 12.37
CA TYR A 132 8.84 2.15 12.51
C TYR A 132 9.90 2.77 13.41
N THR A 133 10.35 2.07 14.45
CA THR A 133 11.28 2.64 15.42
C THR A 133 12.63 3.01 14.78
N PRO A 134 13.32 2.12 14.04
CA PRO A 134 14.53 2.48 13.31
C PRO A 134 14.29 3.53 12.21
N ILE A 135 13.13 3.49 11.54
CA ILE A 135 12.78 4.51 10.54
C ILE A 135 12.67 5.88 11.19
N LYS A 136 12.01 5.99 12.34
CA LYS A 136 11.90 7.24 13.09
C LYS A 136 13.29 7.73 13.50
N ASN A 137 14.13 6.87 14.07
CA ASN A 137 15.48 7.24 14.47
C ASN A 137 16.30 7.77 13.28
N LEU A 138 16.32 7.05 12.16
CA LEU A 138 17.05 7.49 10.96
C LEU A 138 16.51 8.82 10.42
N SER A 139 15.19 8.92 10.24
CA SER A 139 14.59 10.07 9.55
C SER A 139 14.47 11.32 10.42
N VAL A 140 14.02 11.18 11.67
CA VAL A 140 13.78 12.30 12.57
C VAL A 140 15.05 12.63 13.34
N ASP A 141 15.57 11.65 14.08
CA ASP A 141 16.58 11.93 15.10
C ASP A 141 17.96 12.18 14.46
N ILE A 142 18.28 11.51 13.36
CA ILE A 142 19.56 11.64 12.67
C ILE A 142 19.51 12.63 11.49
N LEU A 143 18.49 12.53 10.63
CA LEU A 143 18.38 13.43 9.46
C LEU A 143 17.63 14.74 9.74
N GLY A 144 16.99 14.89 10.90
CA GLY A 144 16.24 16.09 11.25
C GLY A 144 14.96 16.31 10.43
N LEU A 145 14.44 15.28 9.75
CA LEU A 145 13.26 15.40 8.91
C LEU A 145 12.00 15.55 9.77
N THR A 146 11.17 16.54 9.44
CA THR A 146 9.86 16.70 10.07
C THR A 146 8.85 15.76 9.43
N ILE A 147 8.69 14.57 10.00
CA ILE A 147 7.65 13.62 9.61
C ILE A 147 6.49 13.74 10.60
N SER A 148 5.38 14.31 10.13
CA SER A 148 4.16 14.57 10.91
C SER A 148 3.61 13.34 11.62
N VAL A 149 3.83 12.17 11.05
CA VAL A 149 3.37 10.89 11.60
C VAL A 149 4.13 10.48 12.87
N PHE A 150 5.41 10.85 12.97
CA PHE A 150 6.25 10.54 14.14
C PHE A 150 6.24 11.64 15.20
N HIS A 151 5.66 12.79 14.89
CA HIS A 151 5.44 13.91 15.79
C HIS A 151 3.95 14.22 15.85
N PRO A 152 3.16 13.44 16.59
CA PRO A 152 1.80 13.87 16.89
C PRO A 152 1.92 15.20 17.66
N PRO A 153 1.38 16.33 17.13
CA PRO A 153 1.36 17.55 17.91
C PRO A 153 0.53 17.27 19.16
N ASN A 154 1.03 17.67 20.33
CA ASN A 154 0.33 17.61 21.62
C ASN A 154 -1.00 18.41 21.64
N SER A 155 -1.48 18.91 20.50
CA SER A 155 -2.73 19.66 20.36
C SER A 155 -3.64 19.04 19.29
N HIS A 156 -4.80 18.55 19.74
CA HIS A 156 -6.01 18.21 18.98
C HIS A 156 -5.93 17.04 17.97
N ASN A 157 -6.30 15.85 18.45
CA ASN A 157 -6.56 14.63 17.69
C ASN A 157 -7.38 14.84 16.40
N ASN A 158 -8.30 15.81 16.38
CA ASN A 158 -9.22 16.03 15.26
C ASN A 158 -8.51 16.37 13.94
N LYS A 159 -7.38 17.09 13.98
CA LYS A 159 -6.64 17.41 12.76
C LYS A 159 -6.00 16.16 12.16
N ARG A 160 -5.35 15.36 13.01
CA ARG A 160 -4.74 14.09 12.59
C ARG A 160 -5.78 13.12 12.06
N GLU A 161 -6.92 12.98 12.73
CA GLU A 161 -8.00 12.11 12.28
C GLU A 161 -8.52 12.56 10.90
N ARG A 162 -8.67 13.87 10.68
CA ARG A 162 -9.05 14.41 9.37
C ARG A 162 -8.02 14.07 8.29
N ASP A 163 -6.74 14.24 8.57
CA ASP A 163 -5.65 13.92 7.62
C ASP A 163 -5.60 12.42 7.31
N GLU A 164 -5.78 11.56 8.33
CA GLU A 164 -5.89 10.11 8.18
C GLU A 164 -7.09 9.71 7.30
N ARG A 165 -8.26 10.33 7.52
CA ARG A 165 -9.47 10.07 6.71
C ARG A 165 -9.32 10.54 5.27
N LEU A 166 -8.73 11.72 5.05
CA LEU A 166 -8.43 12.23 3.72
C LEU A 166 -7.48 11.29 2.98
N LYS A 167 -6.42 10.82 3.65
CA LYS A 167 -5.46 9.89 3.05
C LYS A 167 -6.08 8.52 2.77
N ALA A 168 -6.93 8.01 3.66
CA ALA A 168 -7.66 6.76 3.44
C ALA A 168 -8.60 6.86 2.22
N ASN A 169 -9.28 7.99 2.04
CA ASN A 169 -10.11 8.24 0.85
C ASN A 169 -9.28 8.34 -0.42
N GLU A 170 -8.12 9.01 -0.38
CA GLU A 170 -7.19 9.08 -1.52
C GLU A 170 -6.75 7.66 -1.96
N LEU A 171 -6.40 6.79 -1.01
CA LEU A 171 -6.05 5.40 -1.30
C LEU A 171 -7.24 4.62 -1.88
N ALA A 172 -8.45 4.82 -1.34
CA ALA A 172 -9.66 4.20 -1.88
C ALA A 172 -9.95 4.62 -3.33
N ILE A 173 -9.73 5.90 -3.66
CA ILE A 173 -9.89 6.42 -5.02
C ILE A 173 -8.86 5.79 -5.96
N GLN A 174 -7.61 5.60 -5.53
CA GLN A 174 -6.59 4.93 -6.35
C GLN A 174 -6.99 3.48 -6.67
N VAL A 175 -7.51 2.75 -5.68
CA VAL A 175 -8.02 1.38 -5.88
C VAL A 175 -9.27 1.38 -6.76
N GLU A 176 -10.20 2.32 -6.57
CA GLU A 176 -11.38 2.50 -7.45
C GLU A 176 -10.94 2.76 -8.90
N MET A 177 -9.94 3.61 -9.11
CA MET A 177 -9.41 3.90 -10.45
C MET A 177 -8.81 2.65 -11.09
N GLN A 178 -8.03 1.86 -10.36
CA GLN A 178 -7.49 0.59 -10.88
C GLN A 178 -8.60 -0.39 -11.26
N LEU A 179 -9.64 -0.51 -10.44
CA LEU A 179 -10.83 -1.33 -10.74
C LEU A 179 -11.52 -0.81 -12.01
N LYS A 180 -11.79 0.49 -12.07
CA LYS A 180 -12.47 1.14 -13.19
C LYS A 180 -11.70 0.99 -14.49
N GLU A 181 -10.40 1.26 -14.47
CA GLU A 181 -9.52 1.10 -15.65
C GLU A 181 -9.52 -0.34 -16.13
N SER A 182 -9.45 -1.31 -15.22
CA SER A 182 -9.47 -2.73 -15.58
C SER A 182 -10.79 -3.11 -16.26
N VAL A 183 -11.93 -2.73 -15.68
CA VAL A 183 -13.26 -3.09 -16.18
C VAL A 183 -13.62 -2.33 -17.46
N CYS A 184 -13.29 -1.04 -17.56
CA CYS A 184 -13.62 -0.24 -18.73
C CYS A 184 -12.70 -0.51 -19.93
N ASN A 185 -11.41 -0.77 -19.71
CA ASN A 185 -10.46 -1.06 -20.78
C ASN A 185 -10.54 -2.51 -21.30
N ALA A 186 -11.36 -3.35 -20.66
CA ALA A 186 -11.59 -4.74 -21.07
C ALA A 186 -12.06 -4.89 -22.53
N LYS A 187 -12.70 -3.86 -23.10
CA LYS A 187 -13.12 -3.87 -24.50
C LYS A 187 -11.97 -3.71 -25.51
N ILE A 188 -10.82 -3.23 -25.06
CA ILE A 188 -9.68 -2.86 -25.94
C ILE A 188 -8.62 -3.97 -25.93
N ASN A 189 -8.46 -4.66 -24.80
CA ASN A 189 -7.47 -5.71 -24.62
C ASN A 189 -8.17 -7.06 -24.53
N ASN A 190 -7.95 -7.97 -25.50
CA ASN A 190 -8.50 -9.34 -25.56
C ASN A 190 -8.03 -10.28 -24.42
N ASP A 191 -7.58 -9.75 -23.29
CA ASP A 191 -7.09 -10.55 -22.15
C ASP A 191 -8.03 -10.38 -20.95
N LEU A 192 -9.17 -11.07 -21.03
CA LEU A 192 -10.16 -11.10 -19.96
C LEU A 192 -9.59 -11.64 -18.65
N LEU A 193 -8.60 -12.56 -18.71
CA LEU A 193 -7.97 -13.11 -17.52
C LEU A 193 -7.18 -12.04 -16.76
N LYS A 194 -6.37 -11.23 -17.46
CA LYS A 194 -5.64 -10.11 -16.84
C LYS A 194 -6.59 -9.05 -16.29
N VAL A 195 -7.65 -8.74 -17.04
CA VAL A 195 -8.71 -7.82 -16.59
C VAL A 195 -9.34 -8.33 -15.30
N ALA A 196 -9.82 -9.57 -15.29
CA ALA A 196 -10.46 -10.19 -14.14
C ALA A 196 -9.51 -10.21 -12.94
N THR A 197 -8.25 -10.64 -13.13
CA THR A 197 -7.27 -10.70 -12.04
C THR A 197 -7.03 -9.34 -11.39
N THR A 198 -6.85 -8.30 -12.20
CA THR A 198 -6.59 -6.94 -11.71
C THR A 198 -7.81 -6.35 -11.04
N ALA A 199 -8.99 -6.52 -11.64
CA ALA A 199 -10.26 -6.05 -11.11
C ALA A 199 -10.61 -6.75 -9.79
N THR A 200 -10.51 -8.08 -9.72
CA THR A 200 -10.79 -8.85 -8.50
C THR A 200 -9.87 -8.42 -7.36
N LEU A 201 -8.56 -8.27 -7.61
CA LEU A 201 -7.64 -7.78 -6.57
C LEU A 201 -8.04 -6.39 -6.05
N ALA A 202 -8.30 -5.45 -6.95
CA ALA A 202 -8.69 -4.09 -6.58
C ALA A 202 -10.02 -4.08 -5.82
N ALA A 203 -11.02 -4.82 -6.30
CA ALA A 203 -12.32 -4.96 -5.67
C ALA A 203 -12.22 -5.56 -4.27
N THR A 204 -11.47 -6.65 -4.10
CA THR A 204 -11.25 -7.28 -2.78
C THR A 204 -10.62 -6.30 -1.80
N CYS A 205 -9.61 -5.52 -2.22
CA CYS A 205 -9.00 -4.50 -1.37
C CYS A 205 -9.99 -3.37 -1.02
N LEU A 206 -10.78 -2.92 -2.00
CA LEU A 206 -11.78 -1.87 -1.81
C LEU A 206 -12.88 -2.33 -0.83
N PHE A 207 -13.44 -3.53 -1.01
CA PHE A 207 -14.47 -4.06 -0.11
C PHE A 207 -13.93 -4.36 1.27
N ALA A 208 -12.68 -4.82 1.40
CA ALA A 208 -12.03 -4.96 2.70
C ALA A 208 -11.93 -3.61 3.41
N GLN A 209 -11.63 -2.54 2.67
CA GLN A 209 -11.68 -1.18 3.19
C GLN A 209 -13.07 -0.72 3.60
N ILE A 210 -14.12 -1.06 2.84
CA ILE A 210 -15.51 -0.78 3.24
C ILE A 210 -15.86 -1.49 4.55
N ILE A 211 -15.48 -2.77 4.70
CA ILE A 211 -15.76 -3.54 5.91
C ILE A 211 -15.01 -3.00 7.13
N ASN A 212 -13.70 -2.73 6.98
CA ASN A 212 -12.83 -2.31 8.08
C ASN A 212 -12.89 -0.81 8.38
N GLY A 213 -13.30 0.01 7.42
CA GLY A 213 -13.24 1.48 7.48
C GLY A 213 -11.83 2.05 7.22
N TRP A 214 -10.84 1.20 7.00
CA TRP A 214 -9.44 1.54 6.78
C TRP A 214 -8.88 0.78 5.56
N PRO A 215 -7.98 1.38 4.78
CA PRO A 215 -7.49 0.79 3.53
C PRO A 215 -6.76 -0.53 3.79
N VAL A 216 -6.87 -1.47 2.85
CA VAL A 216 -6.19 -2.76 2.86
C VAL A 216 -5.47 -2.95 1.53
N THR A 217 -4.31 -3.61 1.56
CA THR A 217 -3.56 -4.01 0.37
C THR A 217 -3.24 -5.49 0.46
N ALA A 218 -3.18 -6.17 -0.68
CA ALA A 218 -2.93 -7.60 -0.73
C ALA A 218 -2.12 -8.00 -1.98
N PRO A 219 -1.33 -9.08 -1.91
CA PRO A 219 -0.86 -9.75 -3.11
C PRO A 219 -1.98 -10.60 -3.72
N GLY A 220 -1.96 -10.78 -5.04
CA GLY A 220 -2.98 -11.56 -5.76
C GLY A 220 -3.20 -12.97 -5.22
N LYS A 221 -2.15 -13.62 -4.69
CA LYS A 221 -2.23 -14.97 -4.09
C LYS A 221 -3.14 -15.05 -2.84
N CYS A 222 -3.37 -13.95 -2.14
CA CYS A 222 -4.20 -13.91 -0.93
C CYS A 222 -5.66 -13.54 -1.25
N VAL A 223 -6.00 -13.27 -2.52
CA VAL A 223 -7.34 -12.84 -2.92
C VAL A 223 -8.42 -13.88 -2.56
N PRO A 224 -8.24 -15.19 -2.80
CA PRO A 224 -9.25 -16.18 -2.42
C PRO A 224 -9.55 -16.18 -0.91
N GLU A 225 -8.50 -16.26 -0.08
CA GLU A 225 -8.62 -16.23 1.39
C GLU A 225 -9.25 -14.92 1.89
N LEU A 226 -8.94 -13.79 1.23
CA LEU A 226 -9.58 -12.52 1.54
C LEU A 226 -11.05 -12.49 1.17
N ILE A 227 -11.47 -13.13 0.07
CA ILE A 227 -12.88 -13.21 -0.32
C ILE A 227 -13.65 -14.02 0.74
N ASP A 228 -13.11 -15.15 1.18
CA ASP A 228 -13.71 -15.94 2.27
C ASP A 228 -13.84 -15.11 3.55
N TRP A 229 -12.78 -14.38 3.90
CA TRP A 229 -12.81 -13.45 5.03
C TRP A 229 -13.84 -12.32 4.86
N LEU A 230 -14.03 -11.77 3.65
CA LEU A 230 -15.05 -10.74 3.39
C LEU A 230 -16.45 -11.25 3.71
N PHE A 231 -16.79 -12.48 3.34
CA PHE A 231 -18.07 -13.09 3.66
C PHE A 231 -18.27 -13.22 5.18
N GLU A 232 -17.29 -13.78 5.88
CA GLU A 232 -17.33 -13.94 7.34
C GLU A 232 -17.44 -12.59 8.06
N ALA A 233 -16.61 -11.63 7.65
CA ALA A 233 -16.55 -10.31 8.24
C ALA A 233 -17.87 -9.56 8.01
N LEU A 234 -18.43 -9.59 6.81
CA LEU A 234 -19.70 -8.94 6.51
C LEU A 234 -20.85 -9.52 7.37
N LYS A 235 -20.89 -10.85 7.50
CA LYS A 235 -21.88 -11.55 8.35
C LYS A 235 -21.77 -11.13 9.81
N SER A 236 -20.55 -11.09 10.37
CA SER A 236 -20.31 -10.67 11.76
C SER A 236 -20.74 -9.22 12.04
N LYS A 237 -20.59 -8.32 11.06
CA LYS A 237 -20.99 -6.91 11.20
C LYS A 237 -22.51 -6.75 11.24
N THR A 238 -23.24 -7.57 10.48
CA THR A 238 -24.71 -7.61 10.52
C THR A 238 -25.23 -7.93 11.91
N GLU A 239 -24.57 -8.85 12.61
CA GLU A 239 -24.95 -9.26 13.97
C GLU A 239 -24.69 -8.12 14.99
N LEU A 240 -23.58 -7.40 14.83
CA LEU A 240 -23.16 -6.30 15.73
C LEU A 240 -23.95 -4.99 15.58
N GLU A 241 -24.49 -4.68 14.39
CA GLU A 241 -25.27 -3.45 14.18
C GLU A 241 -26.61 -3.44 14.92
N SER A 242 -27.09 -4.60 15.36
CA SER A 242 -28.24 -4.68 16.26
C SER A 242 -27.99 -4.03 17.64
N ASN A 243 -26.73 -3.79 18.02
CA ASN A 243 -26.35 -3.46 19.40
C ASN A 243 -25.48 -2.20 19.62
N SER A 244 -25.11 -1.39 18.60
CA SER A 244 -24.21 -0.25 18.85
C SER A 244 -24.45 1.02 18.00
N ASN A 245 -24.75 2.14 18.68
CA ASN A 245 -24.99 3.48 18.12
C ASN A 245 -23.71 4.30 17.79
N ALA A 246 -22.52 3.67 17.75
CA ALA A 246 -21.25 4.42 17.82
C ALA A 246 -20.43 4.52 16.52
N LYS A 247 -20.89 3.93 15.40
CA LYS A 247 -20.20 4.11 14.11
C LYS A 247 -20.72 5.35 13.38
N SER A 248 -19.83 6.07 12.69
CA SER A 248 -20.22 7.19 11.84
C SER A 248 -21.30 6.74 10.84
N ASN A 249 -22.36 7.54 10.71
CA ASN A 249 -23.52 7.23 9.89
C ASN A 249 -23.15 6.83 8.44
N SER A 250 -22.06 7.41 7.92
CA SER A 250 -21.46 7.10 6.61
C SER A 250 -20.96 5.66 6.47
N HIS A 251 -20.24 5.13 7.48
CA HIS A 251 -19.68 3.78 7.44
C HIS A 251 -20.80 2.74 7.48
N VAL A 252 -21.79 2.95 8.35
CA VAL A 252 -22.98 2.08 8.44
C VAL A 252 -23.74 2.08 7.11
N THR A 253 -23.91 3.24 6.48
CA THR A 253 -24.59 3.34 5.18
C THR A 253 -23.83 2.57 4.08
N ALA A 254 -22.50 2.69 4.02
CA ALA A 254 -21.68 1.93 3.08
C ALA A 254 -21.77 0.42 3.30
N LEU A 255 -21.76 -0.03 4.56
CA LEU A 255 -21.93 -1.45 4.91
C LEU A 255 -23.29 -1.99 4.47
N LYS A 256 -24.36 -1.22 4.66
CA LYS A 256 -25.71 -1.62 4.24
C LYS A 256 -25.84 -1.77 2.72
N ILE A 257 -25.20 -0.89 1.95
CA ILE A 257 -25.15 -1.04 0.49
C ILE A 257 -24.42 -2.34 0.12
N LEU A 258 -23.27 -2.59 0.73
CA LEU A 258 -22.50 -3.81 0.48
C LEU A 258 -23.34 -5.06 0.79
N GLN A 259 -24.03 -5.08 1.94
CA GLN A 259 -24.92 -6.17 2.36
C GLN A 259 -26.09 -6.40 1.40
N ALA A 260 -26.72 -5.35 0.90
CA ALA A 260 -27.89 -5.47 0.03
C ALA A 260 -27.56 -5.88 -1.41
N SER A 261 -26.30 -5.72 -1.83
CA SER A 261 -25.90 -5.86 -3.24
C SER A 261 -25.67 -7.29 -3.72
N ASN A 262 -25.40 -8.26 -2.84
CA ASN A 262 -24.86 -9.59 -3.20
C ASN A 262 -23.55 -9.53 -4.03
N VAL A 263 -22.81 -8.41 -4.02
CA VAL A 263 -21.60 -8.24 -4.84
C VAL A 263 -20.47 -9.22 -4.49
N LEU A 264 -20.45 -9.74 -3.26
CA LEU A 264 -19.45 -10.71 -2.84
C LEU A 264 -19.64 -12.05 -3.56
N ASP A 265 -20.87 -12.42 -3.94
CA ASP A 265 -21.13 -13.62 -4.74
C ASP A 265 -20.54 -13.46 -6.14
N ASP A 266 -20.72 -12.29 -6.75
CA ASP A 266 -20.14 -11.98 -8.05
C ASP A 266 -18.60 -11.95 -7.98
N LEU A 267 -18.03 -11.40 -6.90
CA LEU A 267 -16.59 -11.43 -6.65
C LEU A 267 -16.06 -12.86 -6.55
N SER A 268 -16.78 -13.75 -5.84
CA SER A 268 -16.45 -15.17 -5.74
C SER A 268 -16.51 -15.87 -7.08
N LYS A 269 -17.55 -15.62 -7.89
CA LYS A 269 -17.64 -16.19 -9.26
C LYS A 269 -16.47 -15.76 -10.14
N VAL A 270 -16.08 -14.48 -10.11
CA VAL A 270 -14.92 -14.01 -10.89
C VAL A 270 -13.62 -14.65 -10.38
N ALA A 271 -13.45 -14.82 -9.07
CA ALA A 271 -12.28 -15.52 -8.51
C ALA A 271 -12.23 -17.00 -8.91
N ASN A 272 -13.38 -17.67 -8.97
CA ASN A 272 -13.49 -19.05 -9.46
C ASN A 272 -13.15 -19.13 -10.95
N TYR A 273 -13.69 -18.22 -11.77
CA TYR A 273 -13.33 -18.09 -13.18
C TYR A 273 -11.81 -17.96 -13.38
N ILE A 274 -11.15 -17.08 -12.61
CA ILE A 274 -9.68 -16.90 -12.69
C ILE A 274 -8.98 -18.22 -12.35
N SER A 275 -9.37 -18.85 -11.25
CA SER A 275 -8.76 -20.10 -10.77
C SER A 275 -8.91 -21.24 -11.79
N GLU A 276 -10.09 -21.38 -12.38
CA GLU A 276 -10.34 -22.36 -13.44
C GLU A 276 -9.57 -22.02 -14.71
N LYS A 277 -9.59 -20.77 -15.16
CA LYS A 277 -8.88 -20.36 -16.39
C LYS A 277 -7.40 -20.64 -16.29
N VAL A 278 -6.79 -20.36 -15.13
CA VAL A 278 -5.38 -20.63 -14.86
C VAL A 278 -5.09 -22.13 -14.80
N ARG A 279 -5.99 -22.93 -14.21
CA ARG A 279 -5.78 -24.38 -14.02
C ARG A 279 -6.02 -25.21 -15.27
N SER A 280 -7.11 -24.95 -16.00
CA SER A 280 -7.59 -25.81 -17.10
C SER A 280 -7.52 -25.17 -18.48
N GLY A 281 -7.26 -23.87 -18.59
CA GLY A 281 -7.25 -23.13 -19.87
C GLY A 281 -8.64 -22.92 -20.49
N ASN A 282 -9.56 -23.84 -20.21
CA ASN A 282 -10.97 -23.78 -20.58
C ASN A 282 -11.82 -23.52 -19.32
N VAL A 283 -12.78 -22.60 -19.45
CA VAL A 283 -13.75 -22.26 -18.41
C VAL A 283 -15.14 -22.38 -19.02
N PHE A 284 -16.09 -22.87 -18.23
CA PHE A 284 -17.47 -23.10 -18.66
C PHE A 284 -18.31 -21.82 -18.67
N ASP A 285 -17.94 -20.82 -17.87
CA ASP A 285 -18.65 -19.54 -17.82
C ASP A 285 -18.46 -18.73 -19.11
N GLU A 286 -19.56 -18.19 -19.62
CA GLU A 286 -19.53 -17.28 -20.77
C GLU A 286 -18.80 -15.99 -20.41
N GLU A 287 -17.94 -15.50 -21.30
CA GLU A 287 -17.19 -14.25 -21.09
C GLU A 287 -18.10 -13.04 -20.83
N SER A 288 -19.32 -13.06 -21.37
CA SER A 288 -20.38 -12.07 -21.11
C SER A 288 -20.78 -12.00 -19.65
N ASP A 289 -20.88 -13.15 -18.97
CA ASP A 289 -21.29 -13.22 -17.57
C ASP A 289 -20.21 -12.61 -16.66
N ILE A 290 -18.95 -12.94 -16.93
CA ILE A 290 -17.80 -12.36 -16.20
C ILE A 290 -17.77 -10.84 -16.35
N GLN A 291 -18.01 -10.32 -17.56
CA GLN A 291 -18.09 -8.88 -17.77
C GLN A 291 -19.26 -8.23 -17.03
N ALA A 292 -20.40 -8.92 -16.91
CA ALA A 292 -21.54 -8.43 -16.15
C ALA A 292 -21.22 -8.35 -14.65
N TYR A 293 -20.63 -9.41 -14.09
CA TYR A 293 -20.16 -9.44 -12.70
C TYR A 293 -19.15 -8.33 -12.42
N LEU A 294 -18.17 -8.14 -13.30
CA LEU A 294 -17.17 -7.09 -13.16
C LEU A 294 -17.76 -5.67 -13.16
N LYS A 295 -18.77 -5.41 -14.00
CA LYS A 295 -19.47 -4.12 -14.00
C LYS A 295 -20.25 -3.89 -12.70
N HIS A 296 -20.95 -4.91 -12.24
CA HIS A 296 -21.69 -4.83 -10.98
C HIS A 296 -20.75 -4.59 -9.78
N ILE A 297 -19.61 -5.29 -9.73
CA ILE A 297 -18.53 -5.08 -8.75
C ILE A 297 -18.04 -3.63 -8.76
N LEU A 298 -17.80 -3.06 -9.96
CA LEU A 298 -17.39 -1.66 -10.10
C LEU A 298 -18.45 -0.70 -9.56
N ASP A 299 -19.71 -0.87 -9.97
CA ASP A 299 -20.79 0.04 -9.61
C ASP A 299 -21.05 0.05 -8.10
N VAL A 300 -21.07 -1.12 -7.46
CA VAL A 300 -21.21 -1.24 -6.00
C VAL A 300 -19.98 -0.67 -5.29
N GLY A 301 -18.78 -0.95 -5.78
CA GLY A 301 -17.54 -0.41 -5.23
C GLY A 301 -17.53 1.12 -5.18
N ILE A 302 -17.94 1.79 -6.26
CA ILE A 302 -18.06 3.25 -6.34
C ILE A 302 -19.09 3.77 -5.32
N GLN A 303 -20.27 3.12 -5.26
CA GLN A 303 -21.35 3.54 -4.35
C GLN A 303 -20.92 3.43 -2.88
N CYS A 304 -20.36 2.27 -2.49
CA CYS A 304 -19.90 2.04 -1.12
C CYS A 304 -18.79 3.04 -0.73
N ARG A 305 -17.81 3.29 -1.61
CA ARG A 305 -16.73 4.24 -1.29
C ARG A 305 -17.26 5.66 -1.10
N ARG A 306 -18.13 6.12 -2.01
CA ARG A 306 -18.74 7.45 -1.90
C ARG A 306 -19.47 7.62 -0.57
N GLN A 307 -20.21 6.61 -0.14
CA GLN A 307 -20.90 6.65 1.15
C GLN A 307 -19.96 6.57 2.34
N LEU A 308 -18.88 5.79 2.28
CA LEU A 308 -17.90 5.68 3.37
C LEU A 308 -17.27 7.04 3.70
N TYR A 309 -17.12 7.92 2.71
CA TYR A 309 -16.49 9.23 2.82
C TYR A 309 -17.44 10.40 2.52
N ALA A 310 -18.75 10.18 2.65
CA ALA A 310 -19.77 11.22 2.51
C ALA A 310 -19.78 12.19 3.70
#